data_AF-A0A356B485-F1
#
_entry.id   AF-A0A356B485-F1
#
_cell.length_a   1.000
_cell.length_b   1.000
_cell.length_c   1.000
_cell.angle_alpha   90.00
_cell.angle_beta   90.00
_cell.angle_gamma   90.00
#
_symmetry.space_group_name_H-M   'P 1'
#
loop_
_entity.id
_entity.type
_entity.pdbx_description
1 polymer ?
#
loop_
_entity_poly.entity_id
_entity_poly.type
_entity_poly.pdbx_seq_one_letter_code
_entity_poly.pdbx_strand_id
1 'polypeptide(L)'
;SVLSGLYREKGDIEKAIEYANKFPPYHFSREEGIELTYEQGSKEWWKSVRSNVHDLTEIMTVKIRNCAVYADLPPKERIQQFEKALDLLKVVYENGDYGFAHADLSVLNQLIAKRFIDLKDYKNAGKYLDIGLNHAKLYDELPSVTIHTSFLVKDYRFERSNVYSSYEGSKVKNELDFIDKDGFYNEVRDMDWFKDVVEKYRPYAKETK
;
A
#
# COMPACT_ATOMS: atom_id res chain seq x y z
N SER A 1 -8.23 -16.03 -9.47
CA SER A 1 -8.00 -17.04 -10.54
C SER A 1 -7.78 -16.33 -11.87
N VAL A 2 -6.86 -16.83 -12.70
CA VAL A 2 -6.62 -16.30 -14.06
C VAL A 2 -7.91 -16.32 -14.90
N LEU A 3 -8.69 -17.41 -14.79
CA LEU A 3 -9.95 -17.56 -15.52
C LEU A 3 -11.01 -16.53 -15.12
N SER A 4 -11.16 -16.26 -13.82
CA SER A 4 -12.07 -15.21 -13.33
C SER A 4 -11.68 -13.83 -13.89
N GLY A 5 -10.38 -13.53 -13.93
CA GLY A 5 -9.86 -12.30 -14.55
C GLY A 5 -10.17 -12.19 -16.04
N LEU A 6 -9.94 -13.25 -16.81
CA LEU A 6 -10.21 -13.30 -18.25
C LEU A 6 -11.71 -13.14 -18.59
N TYR A 7 -12.60 -13.73 -17.79
CA TYR A 7 -14.04 -13.56 -17.99
C TYR A 7 -14.48 -12.14 -17.66
N ARG A 8 -13.95 -11.54 -16.58
CA ARG A 8 -14.19 -10.14 -16.24
C ARG A 8 -13.76 -9.19 -17.37
N GLU A 9 -12.58 -9.41 -17.96
CA GLU A 9 -12.08 -8.59 -19.09
C GLU A 9 -12.97 -8.69 -20.34
N LYS A 10 -13.67 -9.81 -20.52
CA LYS A 10 -14.65 -10.00 -21.61
C LYS A 10 -16.04 -9.45 -21.28
N GLY A 11 -16.24 -8.85 -20.10
CA GLY A 11 -17.55 -8.38 -19.64
C GLY A 11 -18.49 -9.48 -19.14
N ASP A 12 -18.03 -10.73 -19.06
CA ASP A 12 -18.81 -11.87 -18.56
C ASP A 12 -18.69 -11.96 -17.04
N ILE A 13 -19.42 -11.09 -16.34
CA ILE A 13 -19.35 -10.95 -14.88
C ILE A 13 -19.89 -12.19 -14.16
N GLU A 14 -20.98 -12.78 -14.66
CA GLU A 14 -21.58 -13.97 -14.06
C GLU A 14 -20.57 -15.12 -14.02
N LYS A 15 -19.90 -15.38 -15.15
CA LYS A 15 -18.89 -16.44 -15.22
C LYS A 15 -17.62 -16.09 -14.44
N ALA A 16 -17.23 -14.82 -14.38
CA ALA A 16 -16.14 -14.39 -13.52
C ALA A 16 -16.42 -14.72 -12.04
N ILE A 17 -17.65 -14.51 -11.57
CA ILE A 17 -18.10 -14.84 -10.21
C ILE A 17 -18.20 -16.35 -10.01
N GLU A 18 -18.77 -17.10 -10.96
CA GLU A 18 -18.84 -18.57 -10.89
C GLU A 18 -17.46 -19.18 -10.64
N TYR A 19 -16.44 -18.74 -11.38
CA TYR A 19 -15.07 -19.22 -11.20
C TYR A 19 -14.40 -18.71 -9.91
N ALA A 20 -14.79 -17.54 -9.40
CA ALA A 20 -14.31 -17.04 -8.11
C ALA A 20 -14.89 -17.86 -6.94
N ASN A 21 -16.15 -18.27 -7.01
CA ASN A 21 -16.82 -19.06 -5.99
C ASN A 21 -16.30 -20.50 -5.86
N LYS A 22 -15.39 -20.94 -6.75
CA LYS A 22 -14.69 -22.22 -6.63
C LYS A 22 -13.53 -22.17 -5.61
N PHE A 23 -13.15 -20.97 -5.17
CA PHE A 23 -12.15 -20.80 -4.10
C PHE A 23 -12.83 -20.91 -2.74
N PRO A 24 -12.12 -21.42 -1.72
CA PRO A 24 -12.62 -21.38 -0.36
C PRO A 24 -12.78 -19.92 0.11
N PRO A 25 -13.71 -19.65 1.03
CA PRO A 25 -13.76 -18.39 1.76
C PRO A 25 -12.42 -18.06 2.46
N TYR A 26 -12.17 -16.78 2.76
CA TYR A 26 -10.92 -16.34 3.39
C TYR A 26 -10.53 -17.09 4.67
N HIS A 27 -11.51 -17.43 5.52
CA HIS A 27 -11.28 -18.18 6.78
C HIS A 27 -10.86 -19.64 6.56
N PHE A 28 -10.89 -20.12 5.32
CA PHE A 28 -10.40 -21.44 4.91
C PHE A 28 -9.23 -21.31 3.93
N SER A 29 -8.45 -20.23 4.03
CA SER A 29 -7.21 -20.09 3.29
C SER A 29 -6.16 -21.12 3.76
N ARG A 30 -5.14 -21.32 2.94
CA ARG A 30 -4.01 -22.21 3.28
C ARG A 30 -3.31 -21.71 4.55
N GLU A 31 -3.14 -20.41 4.67
CA GLU A 31 -2.43 -19.73 5.73
C GLU A 31 -3.13 -19.90 7.09
N GLU A 32 -4.46 -19.74 7.12
CA GLU A 32 -5.30 -20.06 8.28
C GLU A 32 -5.25 -21.56 8.64
N GLY A 33 -5.31 -22.44 7.63
CA GLY A 33 -5.21 -23.89 7.84
C GLY A 33 -3.86 -24.33 8.43
N ILE A 34 -2.76 -23.71 7.99
CA ILE A 34 -1.42 -23.96 8.54
C ILE A 34 -1.34 -23.50 10.00
N GLU A 35 -1.88 -22.32 10.32
CA GLU A 35 -1.93 -21.85 11.71
C GLU A 35 -2.66 -22.85 12.61
N LEU A 36 -3.84 -23.32 12.19
CA LEU A 36 -4.64 -24.28 12.95
C LEU A 36 -3.99 -25.67 13.10
N THR A 37 -2.97 -25.98 12.31
CA THR A 37 -2.28 -27.27 12.36
C THR A 37 -1.19 -27.30 13.44
N TYR A 38 -0.59 -26.16 13.77
CA TYR A 38 0.46 -26.10 14.79
C TYR A 38 -0.11 -26.02 16.21
N GLU A 39 0.64 -26.55 17.18
CA GLU A 39 0.28 -26.43 18.59
C GLU A 39 0.28 -24.95 19.02
N GLN A 40 -0.81 -24.49 19.63
CA GLN A 40 -0.92 -23.10 20.08
C GLN A 40 0.20 -22.73 21.06
N GLY A 41 0.81 -21.57 20.84
CA GLY A 41 1.95 -21.10 21.63
C GLY A 41 3.31 -21.67 21.21
N SER A 42 3.36 -22.67 20.32
CA SER A 42 4.60 -23.14 19.71
C SER A 42 5.27 -22.05 18.86
N LYS A 43 6.56 -22.23 18.57
CA LYS A 43 7.33 -21.31 17.74
C LYS A 43 6.75 -21.20 16.32
N GLU A 44 6.34 -22.34 15.75
CA GLU A 44 5.75 -22.45 14.43
C GLU A 44 4.37 -21.78 14.39
N TRP A 45 3.55 -21.98 15.42
CA TRP A 45 2.26 -21.30 15.55
C TRP A 45 2.43 -19.77 15.60
N TRP A 46 3.32 -19.26 16.46
CA TRP A 46 3.59 -17.81 16.51
C TRP A 46 4.11 -17.24 15.20
N LYS A 47 4.92 -18.00 14.45
CA LYS A 47 5.37 -17.60 13.12
C LYS A 47 4.20 -17.48 12.14
N SER A 48 3.27 -18.43 12.16
CA SER A 48 2.05 -18.39 11.34
C SER A 48 1.14 -17.23 11.71
N VAL A 49 0.84 -17.04 13.01
CA VAL A 49 0.01 -15.93 13.50
C VAL A 49 0.56 -14.59 13.04
N ARG A 50 1.86 -14.35 13.19
CA ARG A 50 2.50 -13.07 12.80
C ARG A 50 2.48 -12.86 11.29
N SER A 51 2.63 -13.93 10.50
CA SER A 51 2.45 -13.88 9.04
C SER A 51 1.01 -13.51 8.69
N ASN A 52 0.03 -14.15 9.32
CA ASN A 52 -1.38 -13.90 9.07
C ASN A 52 -1.77 -12.47 9.45
N VAL A 53 -1.25 -11.93 10.55
CA VAL A 53 -1.43 -10.52 10.93
C VAL A 53 -0.88 -9.59 9.85
N HIS A 54 0.32 -9.87 9.31
CA HIS A 54 0.90 -9.09 8.20
C HIS A 54 -0.02 -9.11 6.97
N ASP A 55 -0.42 -10.30 6.50
CA ASP A 55 -1.22 -10.47 5.29
C ASP A 55 -2.62 -9.84 5.42
N LEU A 56 -3.27 -10.04 6.57
CA LEU A 56 -4.57 -9.42 6.85
C LEU A 56 -4.50 -7.90 6.92
N THR A 57 -3.38 -7.37 7.42
CA THR A 57 -3.14 -5.92 7.47
C THR A 57 -3.03 -5.33 6.07
N GLU A 58 -2.28 -5.98 5.17
CA GLU A 58 -2.16 -5.55 3.76
C GLU A 58 -3.54 -5.58 3.07
N ILE A 59 -4.26 -6.70 3.20
CA ILE A 59 -5.60 -6.87 2.63
C ILE A 59 -6.54 -5.77 3.12
N MET A 60 -6.62 -5.57 4.43
CA MET A 60 -7.54 -4.60 5.03
C MET A 60 -7.16 -3.16 4.66
N THR A 61 -5.87 -2.83 4.61
CA THR A 61 -5.37 -1.53 4.14
C THR A 61 -5.86 -1.24 2.72
N VAL A 62 -5.73 -2.22 1.81
CA VAL A 62 -6.22 -2.10 0.43
C VAL A 62 -7.74 -1.93 0.37
N LYS A 63 -8.50 -2.66 1.19
CA LYS A 63 -9.97 -2.52 1.21
C LYS A 63 -10.40 -1.14 1.71
N ILE A 64 -9.85 -0.66 2.82
CA ILE A 64 -10.16 0.67 3.37
C ILE A 64 -9.79 1.76 2.35
N ARG A 65 -8.59 1.67 1.74
CA ARG A 65 -8.18 2.57 0.67
C ARG A 65 -9.19 2.58 -0.47
N ASN A 66 -9.63 1.42 -0.94
CA ASN A 66 -10.58 1.33 -2.06
C ASN A 66 -11.95 1.91 -1.70
N CYS A 67 -12.43 1.74 -0.47
CA CYS A 67 -13.61 2.46 0.01
C CYS A 67 -13.43 3.97 -0.18
N ALA A 68 -12.28 4.53 0.21
CA ALA A 68 -12.01 5.95 0.03
C ALA A 68 -11.77 6.38 -1.43
N VAL A 69 -11.18 5.53 -2.28
CA VAL A 69 -10.92 5.85 -3.69
C VAL A 69 -12.20 5.88 -4.52
N TYR A 70 -13.12 4.94 -4.28
CA TYR A 70 -14.30 4.73 -5.11
C TYR A 70 -15.61 5.19 -4.45
N ALA A 71 -15.57 5.70 -3.22
CA ALA A 71 -16.74 6.28 -2.60
C ALA A 71 -17.13 7.62 -3.24
N ASP A 72 -18.43 7.81 -3.42
CA ASP A 72 -19.05 9.08 -3.76
C ASP A 72 -19.20 9.94 -2.49
N LEU A 73 -18.07 10.43 -1.99
CA LEU A 73 -17.99 11.19 -0.75
C LEU A 73 -17.20 12.50 -0.93
N PRO A 74 -17.50 13.55 -0.15
CA PRO A 74 -16.72 14.78 -0.14
C PRO A 74 -15.23 14.52 0.20
N PRO A 75 -14.29 15.35 -0.29
CA PRO A 75 -12.86 15.15 -0.06
C PRO A 75 -12.46 14.98 1.42
N LYS A 76 -13.10 15.72 2.34
CA LYS A 76 -12.83 15.62 3.79
C LYS A 76 -13.15 14.24 4.37
N GLU A 77 -14.27 13.65 3.98
CA GLU A 77 -14.66 12.32 4.45
C GLU A 77 -13.76 11.23 3.85
N ARG A 78 -13.32 11.41 2.60
CA ARG A 78 -12.33 10.53 1.97
C ARG A 78 -10.98 10.59 2.68
N ILE A 79 -10.53 11.78 3.12
CA ILE A 79 -9.32 11.93 3.95
C ILE A 79 -9.45 11.11 5.23
N GLN A 80 -10.58 11.24 5.94
CA GLN A 80 -10.81 10.48 7.18
C GLN A 80 -10.73 8.97 6.95
N GLN A 81 -11.25 8.46 5.82
CA GLN A 81 -11.15 7.04 5.48
C GLN A 81 -9.70 6.61 5.18
N PHE A 82 -8.92 7.41 4.44
CA PHE A 82 -7.50 7.13 4.24
C PHE A 82 -6.72 7.15 5.56
N GLU A 83 -7.05 8.07 6.47
CA GLU A 83 -6.45 8.12 7.81
C GLU A 83 -6.75 6.85 8.62
N LYS A 84 -7.92 6.20 8.45
CA LYS A 84 -8.17 4.88 9.05
C LYS A 84 -7.22 3.79 8.54
N ALA A 85 -6.85 3.83 7.26
CA ALA A 85 -5.85 2.90 6.73
C ALA A 85 -4.46 3.21 7.31
N LEU A 86 -4.10 4.50 7.45
CA LEU A 86 -2.85 4.89 8.12
C LEU A 86 -2.80 4.45 9.58
N ASP A 87 -3.92 4.59 10.31
CA ASP A 87 -4.01 4.20 11.72
C ASP A 87 -3.90 2.69 11.90
N LEU A 88 -4.53 1.90 11.00
CA LEU A 88 -4.36 0.44 10.98
C LEU A 88 -2.89 0.04 10.84
N LEU A 89 -2.15 0.67 9.92
CA LEU A 89 -0.72 0.39 9.74
C LEU A 89 0.08 0.73 11.00
N LYS A 90 -0.27 1.79 11.72
CA LYS A 90 0.40 2.17 12.98
C LYS A 90 0.08 1.26 14.17
N VAL A 91 -1.04 0.53 14.12
CA VAL A 91 -1.37 -0.49 15.13
C VAL A 91 -0.44 -1.69 14.99
N VAL A 92 -0.07 -2.03 13.76
CA VAL A 92 0.70 -3.24 13.42
C VAL A 92 2.19 -2.98 13.41
N TYR A 93 2.59 -1.83 12.87
CA TYR A 93 3.99 -1.42 12.72
C TYR A 93 4.29 -0.19 13.57
N GLU A 94 5.41 -0.23 14.29
CA GLU A 94 5.82 0.82 15.22
C GLU A 94 7.27 1.25 15.01
N ASN A 95 7.66 2.41 15.53
CA ASN A 95 9.04 2.90 15.54
C ASN A 95 9.75 2.95 14.16
N GLY A 96 8.97 3.08 13.07
CA GLY A 96 9.51 3.12 11.70
C GLY A 96 9.70 1.74 11.05
N ASP A 97 9.39 0.65 11.74
CA ASP A 97 9.52 -0.74 11.26
C ASP A 97 8.37 -1.15 10.32
N TYR A 98 8.08 -0.30 9.33
CA TYR A 98 7.00 -0.54 8.38
C TYR A 98 7.38 -1.54 7.29
N GLY A 99 8.67 -1.77 7.03
CA GLY A 99 9.13 -2.67 5.98
C GLY A 99 8.41 -2.38 4.66
N PHE A 100 7.77 -3.40 4.09
CA PHE A 100 7.06 -3.28 2.82
C PHE A 100 5.81 -2.38 2.88
N ALA A 101 5.24 -2.15 4.07
CA ALA A 101 4.13 -1.22 4.26
C ALA A 101 4.52 0.25 3.97
N HIS A 102 5.81 0.57 3.81
CA HIS A 102 6.23 1.85 3.23
C HIS A 102 5.62 2.10 1.83
N ALA A 103 5.38 1.05 1.03
CA ALA A 103 4.71 1.19 -0.25
C ALA A 103 3.26 1.68 -0.10
N ASP A 104 2.50 1.13 0.86
CA ASP A 104 1.14 1.55 1.14
C ASP A 104 1.09 2.94 1.77
N LEU A 105 2.01 3.24 2.70
CA LEU A 105 2.14 4.57 3.28
C LEU A 105 2.42 5.63 2.21
N SER A 106 3.27 5.32 1.22
CA SER A 106 3.50 6.21 0.07
C SER A 106 2.19 6.53 -0.65
N VAL A 107 1.47 5.50 -1.07
CA VAL A 107 0.25 5.64 -1.86
C VAL A 107 -0.86 6.34 -1.07
N LEU A 108 -1.08 5.95 0.18
CA LEU A 108 -2.12 6.55 1.03
C LEU A 108 -1.88 8.04 1.25
N ASN A 109 -0.65 8.43 1.58
CA ASN A 109 -0.33 9.84 1.82
C ASN A 109 -0.46 10.67 0.53
N GLN A 110 -0.10 10.14 -0.63
CA GLN A 110 -0.34 10.83 -1.90
C GLN A 110 -1.83 10.97 -2.23
N LEU A 111 -2.64 9.95 -1.97
CA LEU A 111 -4.09 10.02 -2.15
C LEU A 111 -4.69 11.11 -1.23
N ILE A 112 -4.24 11.19 0.03
CA ILE A 112 -4.62 12.26 0.96
C ILE A 112 -4.19 13.64 0.42
N ALA A 113 -2.96 13.78 -0.07
CA ALA A 113 -2.46 15.01 -0.66
C ALA A 113 -3.35 15.49 -1.82
N LYS A 114 -3.78 14.57 -2.70
CA LYS A 114 -4.74 14.89 -3.76
C LYS A 114 -6.06 15.43 -3.20
N ARG A 115 -6.59 14.87 -2.11
CA ARG A 115 -7.83 15.38 -1.49
C ARG A 115 -7.63 16.77 -0.87
N PHE A 116 -6.45 17.09 -0.35
CA PHE A 116 -6.15 18.45 0.11
C PHE A 116 -5.99 19.46 -1.03
N ILE A 117 -5.51 19.04 -2.20
CA ILE A 117 -5.51 19.86 -3.42
C ILE A 117 -6.93 20.23 -3.83
N ASP A 118 -7.87 19.28 -3.83
CA ASP A 118 -9.30 19.57 -4.07
C ASP A 118 -9.85 20.64 -3.12
N LEU A 119 -9.42 20.60 -1.86
CA LEU A 119 -9.82 21.54 -0.82
C LEU A 119 -9.07 22.89 -0.86
N LYS A 120 -8.12 23.07 -1.79
CA LYS A 120 -7.22 24.23 -1.87
C LYS A 120 -6.38 24.44 -0.61
N ASP A 121 -6.19 23.40 0.20
CA ASP A 121 -5.32 23.41 1.37
C ASP A 121 -3.92 22.93 0.96
N TYR A 122 -3.19 23.83 0.30
CA TYR A 122 -1.87 23.51 -0.27
C TYR A 122 -0.81 23.23 0.79
N LYS A 123 -0.98 23.76 2.01
CA LYS A 123 -0.07 23.48 3.14
C LYS A 123 -0.14 22.00 3.51
N ASN A 124 -1.35 21.47 3.70
CA ASN A 124 -1.51 20.05 4.00
C ASN A 124 -1.23 19.17 2.76
N ALA A 125 -1.59 19.62 1.55
CA ALA A 125 -1.24 18.90 0.33
C ALA A 125 0.28 18.66 0.21
N GLY A 126 1.09 19.71 0.37
CA GLY A 126 2.55 19.62 0.33
C GLY A 126 3.11 18.71 1.43
N LYS A 127 2.60 18.85 2.67
CA LYS A 127 2.99 17.98 3.80
C LYS A 127 2.75 16.50 3.50
N TYR A 128 1.56 16.12 3.05
CA TYR A 128 1.23 14.72 2.80
C TYR A 128 1.94 14.18 1.54
N LEU A 129 2.15 15.01 0.53
CA LEU A 129 2.95 14.63 -0.65
C LEU A 129 4.41 14.32 -0.25
N ASP A 130 5.00 15.17 0.59
CA ASP A 130 6.36 14.98 1.13
C ASP A 130 6.46 13.68 1.94
N ILE A 131 5.50 13.41 2.82
CA ILE A 131 5.45 12.16 3.60
C ILE A 131 5.35 10.94 2.66
N GLY A 132 4.49 11.02 1.63
CA GLY A 132 4.31 9.94 0.68
C GLY A 132 5.59 9.61 -0.09
N LEU A 133 6.24 10.62 -0.67
CA LEU A 133 7.50 10.44 -1.39
C LEU A 133 8.66 10.00 -0.48
N ASN A 134 8.68 10.45 0.78
CA ASN A 134 9.64 9.95 1.76
C ASN A 134 9.46 8.45 2.03
N HIS A 135 8.22 7.97 2.15
CA HIS A 135 7.97 6.54 2.31
C HIS A 135 8.33 5.73 1.04
N ALA A 136 8.12 6.28 -0.15
CA ALA A 136 8.63 5.68 -1.39
C ALA A 136 10.16 5.53 -1.36
N LYS A 137 10.88 6.56 -0.88
CA LYS A 137 12.33 6.52 -0.71
C LYS A 137 12.75 5.46 0.31
N LEU A 138 12.10 5.43 1.48
CA LEU A 138 12.40 4.44 2.53
C LEU A 138 12.16 3.01 2.04
N TYR A 139 11.13 2.80 1.22
CA TYR A 139 10.89 1.52 0.56
C TYR A 139 12.03 1.12 -0.39
N ASP A 140 12.51 2.05 -1.21
CA ASP A 140 13.63 1.80 -2.12
C ASP A 140 14.94 1.47 -1.40
N GLU A 141 15.13 2.03 -0.21
CA GLU A 141 16.29 1.87 0.68
C GLU A 141 16.23 0.60 1.55
N LEU A 142 15.12 -0.16 1.50
CA LEU A 142 15.01 -1.41 2.26
C LEU A 142 16.10 -2.41 1.85
N PRO A 143 16.67 -3.14 2.82
CA PRO A 143 17.58 -4.25 2.52
C PRO A 143 16.88 -5.35 1.72
N SER A 144 17.66 -6.25 1.12
CA SER A 144 17.12 -7.42 0.42
C SER A 144 16.29 -8.34 1.33
N VAL A 145 16.62 -8.34 2.62
CA VAL A 145 15.92 -9.08 3.66
C VAL A 145 15.59 -8.13 4.79
N THR A 146 14.31 -8.02 5.13
CA THR A 146 13.81 -7.25 6.27
C THR A 146 13.30 -8.22 7.33
N ILE A 147 13.67 -7.99 8.59
CA ILE A 147 13.14 -8.72 9.74
C ILE A 147 12.47 -7.70 10.65
N HIS A 148 11.18 -7.88 10.87
CA HIS A 148 10.39 -6.93 11.65
C HIS A 148 10.70 -7.01 13.14
N THR A 149 10.65 -5.84 13.78
CA THR A 149 10.83 -5.65 15.22
C THR A 149 9.55 -5.22 15.93
N SER A 150 8.54 -4.78 15.18
CA SER A 150 7.21 -4.40 15.68
C SER A 150 6.54 -5.56 16.40
N PHE A 151 5.87 -5.27 17.52
CA PHE A 151 5.37 -6.28 18.44
C PHE A 151 4.48 -7.35 17.77
N LEU A 152 3.52 -6.94 16.94
CA LEU A 152 2.54 -7.84 16.32
C LEU A 152 3.09 -8.69 15.17
N VAL A 153 4.22 -8.29 14.58
CA VAL A 153 4.85 -8.98 13.45
C VAL A 153 6.32 -9.32 13.73
N LYS A 154 6.70 -9.39 15.01
CA LYS A 154 8.10 -9.57 15.42
C LYS A 154 8.72 -10.81 14.78
N ASP A 155 9.96 -10.70 14.32
CA ASP A 155 10.71 -11.77 13.64
C ASP A 155 10.09 -12.23 12.30
N TYR A 156 9.00 -11.59 11.84
CA TYR A 156 8.48 -11.82 10.49
C TYR A 156 9.53 -11.36 9.49
N ARG A 157 9.92 -12.29 8.61
CA ARG A 157 11.00 -12.10 7.66
C ARG A 157 10.44 -11.96 6.27
N PHE A 158 10.79 -10.86 5.64
CA PHE A 158 10.43 -10.55 4.27
C PHE A 158 11.68 -10.57 3.38
N GLU A 159 11.56 -11.12 2.17
CA GLU A 159 12.59 -11.01 1.14
C GLU A 159 12.08 -10.20 -0.05
N ARG A 160 12.84 -9.19 -0.47
CA ARG A 160 12.50 -8.36 -1.63
C ARG A 160 12.37 -9.17 -2.93
N SER A 161 13.07 -10.28 -3.05
CA SER A 161 12.96 -11.25 -4.16
C SER A 161 11.56 -11.86 -4.30
N ASN A 162 10.75 -11.88 -3.24
CA ASN A 162 9.39 -12.39 -3.27
C ASN A 162 8.38 -11.39 -3.83
N VAL A 163 8.79 -10.14 -4.08
CA VAL A 163 7.94 -9.12 -4.70
C VAL A 163 8.17 -9.06 -6.18
N TYR A 164 7.11 -9.38 -6.91
CA TYR A 164 7.01 -9.08 -8.33
C TYR A 164 6.42 -7.68 -8.53
N SER A 165 7.12 -6.83 -9.28
CA SER A 165 6.60 -5.56 -9.79
C SER A 165 6.62 -5.61 -11.31
N SER A 166 5.52 -5.21 -11.95
CA SER A 166 5.48 -5.00 -13.41
C SER A 166 6.06 -3.64 -13.82
N TYR A 167 6.45 -2.79 -12.86
CA TYR A 167 6.98 -1.46 -13.09
C TYR A 167 8.50 -1.46 -13.07
N GLU A 168 9.11 -0.83 -14.07
CA GLU A 168 10.55 -0.59 -14.15
C GLU A 168 10.94 0.62 -13.28
N GLY A 169 12.01 0.48 -12.51
CA GLY A 169 12.53 1.55 -11.66
C GLY A 169 12.12 1.49 -10.19
N SER A 170 12.72 2.42 -9.45
CA SER A 170 12.49 2.58 -8.03
C SER A 170 11.06 3.03 -7.74
N LYS A 171 10.56 2.78 -6.53
CA LYS A 171 9.25 3.26 -6.07
C LYS A 171 9.16 4.77 -6.20
N VAL A 172 10.18 5.53 -5.79
CA VAL A 172 10.22 7.00 -5.99
C VAL A 172 10.04 7.36 -7.46
N LYS A 173 10.75 6.70 -8.37
CA LYS A 173 10.60 6.95 -9.82
C LYS A 173 9.16 6.70 -10.26
N ASN A 174 8.58 5.57 -9.89
CA ASN A 174 7.20 5.23 -10.26
C ASN A 174 6.22 6.28 -9.77
N GLU A 175 6.31 6.71 -8.51
CA GLU A 175 5.44 7.74 -7.95
C GLU A 175 5.62 9.09 -8.66
N LEU A 176 6.86 9.50 -8.94
CA LEU A 176 7.13 10.74 -9.66
C LEU A 176 6.64 10.69 -11.12
N ASP A 177 6.78 9.56 -11.81
CA ASP A 177 6.24 9.35 -13.15
C ASP A 177 4.71 9.45 -13.16
N PHE A 178 4.04 8.92 -12.13
CA PHE A 178 2.60 9.08 -11.97
C PHE A 178 2.23 10.53 -11.74
N ILE A 179 2.93 11.24 -10.84
CA ILE A 179 2.73 12.66 -10.58
C ILE A 179 2.92 13.49 -11.87
N ASP A 180 3.92 13.15 -12.67
CA ASP A 180 4.22 13.85 -13.91
C ASP A 180 3.13 13.69 -14.96
N LYS A 181 2.61 12.47 -15.12
CA LYS A 181 1.65 12.13 -16.17
C LYS A 181 0.19 12.38 -15.76
N ASP A 182 -0.10 12.39 -14.46
CA ASP A 182 -1.45 12.58 -13.96
C ASP A 182 -1.90 14.05 -14.10
N GLY A 183 -2.87 14.27 -14.98
CA GLY A 183 -3.46 15.59 -15.23
C GLY A 183 -4.10 16.23 -14.00
N PHE A 184 -4.37 15.45 -12.94
CA PHE A 184 -4.83 15.97 -11.65
C PHE A 184 -3.91 17.05 -11.08
N TYR A 185 -2.59 16.91 -11.25
CA TYR A 185 -1.61 17.86 -10.68
C TYR A 185 -1.43 19.13 -11.51
N ASN A 186 -2.08 19.27 -12.67
CA ASN A 186 -1.87 20.41 -13.57
C ASN A 186 -2.17 21.76 -12.91
N GLU A 187 -3.13 21.82 -11.99
CA GLU A 187 -3.45 23.05 -11.27
C GLU A 187 -2.31 23.54 -10.37
N VAL A 188 -1.57 22.60 -9.78
CA VAL A 188 -0.56 22.90 -8.74
C VAL A 188 0.87 22.79 -9.25
N ARG A 189 1.07 22.28 -10.48
CA ARG A 189 2.37 21.96 -11.07
C ARG A 189 3.32 23.14 -11.09
N ASP A 190 2.79 24.34 -11.28
CA ASP A 190 3.60 25.56 -11.36
C ASP A 190 3.83 26.25 -10.01
N MET A 191 3.19 25.78 -8.94
CA MET A 191 3.32 26.36 -7.60
C MET A 191 4.64 25.97 -6.94
N ASP A 192 5.27 26.94 -6.26
CA ASP A 192 6.59 26.75 -5.63
C ASP A 192 6.61 25.57 -4.66
N TRP A 193 5.62 25.46 -3.78
CA TRP A 193 5.55 24.36 -2.80
C TRP A 193 5.54 22.97 -3.46
N PHE A 194 4.92 22.85 -4.65
CA PHE A 194 4.80 21.57 -5.35
C PHE A 194 6.12 21.22 -6.01
N LYS A 195 6.74 22.20 -6.68
CA LYS A 195 8.08 22.07 -7.26
C LYS A 195 9.11 21.71 -6.19
N ASP A 196 9.10 22.40 -5.06
CA ASP A 196 10.02 22.15 -3.93
C ASP A 196 9.93 20.70 -3.44
N VAL A 197 8.71 20.19 -3.25
CA VAL A 197 8.50 18.80 -2.81
C VAL A 197 8.95 17.81 -3.88
N VAL A 198 8.55 17.99 -5.14
CA VAL A 198 8.90 17.05 -6.22
C VAL A 198 10.42 17.02 -6.46
N GLU A 199 11.05 18.18 -6.58
CA GLU A 199 12.49 18.29 -6.85
C GLU A 199 13.35 17.78 -5.70
N LYS A 200 12.86 17.86 -4.45
CA LYS A 200 13.50 17.20 -3.29
C LYS A 200 13.68 15.70 -3.51
N TYR A 201 12.77 15.02 -4.22
CA TYR A 201 12.82 13.56 -4.39
C TYR A 201 13.34 13.08 -5.75
N ARG A 202 13.41 13.95 -6.76
CA ARG A 202 13.98 13.62 -8.09
C ARG A 202 15.33 12.89 -8.03
N PRO A 203 16.30 13.27 -7.17
CA PRO A 203 17.59 12.57 -7.10
C PRO A 203 17.52 11.10 -6.69
N TYR A 204 16.40 10.66 -6.08
CA TYR A 204 16.20 9.27 -5.65
C TYR A 204 15.47 8.42 -6.69
N ALA A 205 14.97 9.01 -7.78
CA ALA A 205 14.33 8.28 -8.86
C ALA A 205 15.37 7.52 -9.69
N LYS A 206 15.49 6.22 -9.44
CA LYS A 206 16.48 5.36 -10.10
C LYS A 206 15.81 4.45 -11.13
N GLU A 207 16.45 4.29 -12.28
CA GLU A 207 16.19 3.16 -13.16
C GLU A 207 16.70 1.88 -12.50
N THR A 208 15.86 0.86 -12.39
CA THR A 208 16.25 -0.46 -11.89
C THR A 208 15.95 -1.45 -13.00
N LYS A 209 17.01 -2.02 -13.57
CA LYS A 209 16.92 -3.14 -14.51
C LYS A 209 16.72 -4.45 -13.74
#